data_AF-A0A1P8VII3-F1
#
_entry.id   AF-A0A1P8VII3-F1
#
_cell.length_a   1.000
_cell.length_b   1.000
_cell.length_c   1.000
_cell.angle_alpha   90.00
_cell.angle_beta   90.00
_cell.angle_gamma   90.00
#
_symmetry.space_group_name_H-M   'P 1'
#
loop_
_entity.id
_entity.type
_entity.pdbx_description
1 polymer ?
#
loop_
_entity_poly.entity_id
_entity_poly.type
_entity_poly.pdbx_seq_one_letter_code
_entity_poly.pdbx_strand_id
1 'polypeptide(L)'
;GMVPTIPAARQLVNHRHVLINANMVDIPSYNCKTGDIITIKNRGRNRLKLENNTNLAQKPGIPNHLAFESIEFCGSVNRTIDREGIDLKINELLVVEYYSRQV
;
A
#
# COMPACT_ATOMS: atom_id res chain seq x y z
N GLY A 1 -4.93 2.48 5.02
CA GLY A 1 -5.82 1.32 4.85
C GLY A 1 -5.57 0.26 5.92
N MET A 2 -4.40 -0.39 5.87
CA MET A 2 -4.00 -1.46 6.81
C MET A 2 -3.17 -0.96 8.02
N VAL A 3 -2.32 0.05 7.80
CA VAL A 3 -1.38 0.59 8.79
C VAL A 3 -1.50 2.13 8.76
N PRO A 4 -1.28 2.85 9.88
CA PRO A 4 -1.50 4.30 9.95
C PRO A 4 -0.51 5.16 9.15
N THR A 5 0.74 4.72 8.94
CA THR A 5 1.78 5.56 8.32
C THR A 5 2.63 4.80 7.30
N ILE A 6 3.21 5.52 6.33
CA ILE A 6 4.12 4.96 5.31
C ILE A 6 5.36 4.30 5.96
N PRO A 7 6.04 4.89 6.97
CA PRO A 7 7.15 4.24 7.65
C PRO A 7 6.77 2.91 8.32
N ALA A 8 5.59 2.85 8.94
CA ALA A 8 5.09 1.63 9.57
C ALA A 8 4.75 0.55 8.51
N ALA A 9 4.23 0.95 7.34
CA ALA A 9 4.04 0.03 6.22
C ALA A 9 5.38 -0.54 5.71
N ARG A 10 6.42 0.30 5.57
CA ARG A 10 7.79 -0.17 5.22
C ARG A 10 8.34 -1.15 6.24
N GLN A 11 8.12 -0.90 7.53
CA GLN A 11 8.51 -1.84 8.58
C GLN A 11 7.80 -3.19 8.42
N LEU A 12 6.49 -3.18 8.17
CA LEU A 12 5.71 -4.40 7.97
C LEU A 12 6.24 -5.24 6.79
N VAL A 13 6.59 -4.59 5.67
CA VAL A 13 7.21 -5.24 4.51
C VAL A 13 8.58 -5.80 4.88
N ASN A 14 9.51 -4.99 5.39
CA ASN A 14 10.88 -5.41 5.74
C ASN A 14 10.90 -6.60 6.74
N HIS A 15 9.94 -6.65 7.66
CA HIS A 15 9.84 -7.71 8.65
C HIS A 15 9.13 -8.98 8.13
N ARG A 16 8.96 -9.13 6.81
CA ARG A 16 8.40 -10.33 6.17
C ARG A 16 6.98 -10.66 6.65
N HIS A 17 6.16 -9.63 6.81
CA HIS A 17 4.76 -9.79 7.18
C HIS A 17 3.81 -9.70 5.98
N VAL A 18 4.29 -9.25 4.82
CA VAL A 18 3.51 -9.20 3.57
C VAL A 18 3.78 -10.42 2.70
N LEU A 19 2.71 -10.92 2.09
CA LEU A 19 2.72 -11.92 1.04
C LEU A 19 2.08 -11.31 -0.21
N ILE A 20 2.71 -11.47 -1.37
CA ILE A 20 2.17 -11.08 -2.68
C ILE A 20 1.99 -12.36 -3.47
N ASN A 21 0.76 -12.66 -3.90
CA ASN A 21 0.42 -13.91 -4.59
C ASN A 21 0.94 -15.16 -3.84
N ALA A 22 0.72 -15.19 -2.52
CA ALA A 22 1.23 -16.20 -1.58
C ALA A 22 2.77 -16.28 -1.39
N ASN A 23 3.55 -15.48 -2.13
CA ASN A 23 5.01 -15.42 -1.98
C ASN A 23 5.42 -14.31 -1.00
N MET A 24 6.45 -14.59 -0.20
CA MET A 24 6.97 -13.61 0.77
C MET A 24 7.74 -12.50 0.06
N VAL A 25 7.39 -11.26 0.36
CA VAL A 25 8.07 -10.06 -0.17
C VAL A 25 8.51 -9.19 0.99
N ASP A 26 9.82 -8.89 1.04
CA ASP A 26 10.46 -8.04 2.05
C ASP A 26 11.07 -6.76 1.47
N ILE A 27 10.71 -6.41 0.23
CA ILE A 27 11.21 -5.22 -0.48
C ILE A 27 10.10 -4.16 -0.55
N PRO A 28 10.20 -3.02 0.18
CA PRO A 28 9.19 -1.97 0.16
C PRO A 28 9.04 -1.24 -1.18
N SER A 29 10.06 -1.32 -2.04
CA SER A 29 10.05 -0.77 -3.39
C SER A 29 9.56 -1.77 -4.45
N TYR A 30 8.93 -2.88 -4.04
CA TYR A 30 8.33 -3.82 -4.97
C TYR A 30 7.24 -3.11 -5.79
N ASN A 31 7.33 -3.23 -7.11
CA ASN A 31 6.35 -2.62 -8.01
C ASN A 31 5.18 -3.58 -8.23
N CYS A 32 4.07 -3.34 -7.54
CA CYS A 32 2.86 -4.15 -7.65
C CYS A 32 2.28 -4.07 -9.07
N LYS A 33 1.83 -5.22 -9.58
CA LYS A 33 1.18 -5.33 -10.88
C LYS A 33 -0.33 -5.41 -10.71
N THR A 34 -1.05 -5.08 -11.77
CA THR A 34 -2.49 -5.32 -11.85
C THR A 34 -2.77 -6.82 -11.71
N GLY A 35 -3.71 -7.17 -10.84
CA GLY A 35 -4.05 -8.54 -10.47
C GLY A 35 -3.30 -9.07 -9.25
N ASP A 36 -2.30 -8.35 -8.71
CA ASP A 36 -1.58 -8.81 -7.52
C ASP A 36 -2.51 -8.83 -6.30
N ILE A 37 -2.43 -9.94 -5.55
CA ILE A 37 -3.14 -10.18 -4.30
C ILE A 37 -2.15 -10.01 -3.14
N ILE A 38 -2.42 -9.05 -2.27
CA ILE A 38 -1.59 -8.68 -1.13
C ILE A 38 -2.27 -9.20 0.13
N THR A 39 -1.61 -10.09 0.85
CA THR A 39 -2.10 -10.68 2.11
C THR A 39 -1.07 -10.52 3.21
N ILE A 40 -1.53 -10.65 4.46
CA ILE A 40 -0.66 -10.55 5.63
C ILE A 40 -0.45 -11.93 6.24
N LYS A 41 0.82 -12.25 6.51
CA LYS A 41 1.20 -13.53 7.09
C LYS A 41 0.53 -13.72 8.45
N ASN A 42 -0.21 -14.81 8.60
CA ASN A 42 -1.04 -15.09 9.75
C ASN A 42 -0.20 -15.43 10.99
N ARG A 43 0.19 -14.41 11.76
CA ARG A 43 0.74 -14.53 13.12
C ARG A 43 -0.18 -13.74 14.04
N GLY A 44 -0.83 -14.40 15.02
CA GLY A 44 -1.88 -13.79 15.84
C GLY A 44 -1.54 -12.41 16.42
N ARG A 45 -0.29 -12.17 16.86
CA ARG A 45 0.15 -10.84 17.35
C ARG A 45 0.14 -9.75 16.28
N ASN A 46 0.46 -10.09 15.04
CA ASN A 46 0.48 -9.14 13.93
C ASN A 46 -0.94 -8.78 13.50
N ARG A 47 -1.85 -9.77 13.52
CA ARG A 47 -3.26 -9.56 13.17
C ARG A 47 -3.97 -8.64 14.18
N LEU A 48 -3.76 -8.84 15.47
CA LEU A 48 -4.31 -7.97 16.53
C LEU A 48 -3.86 -6.51 16.38
N LYS A 49 -2.56 -6.28 16.10
CA LYS A 49 -2.05 -4.92 15.87
C LYS A 49 -2.68 -4.27 14.65
N LEU A 50 -2.93 -5.06 13.62
CA LEU A 50 -3.52 -4.60 12.37
C LEU A 50 -5.01 -4.29 12.54
N GLU A 51 -5.76 -5.15 13.22
CA GLU A 51 -7.16 -4.96 13.59
C GLU A 51 -7.35 -3.64 14.35
N ASN A 52 -6.51 -3.41 15.38
CA ASN A 52 -6.51 -2.15 16.13
C ASN A 52 -6.26 -0.94 15.23
N ASN A 53 -5.28 -1.02 14.33
CA ASN A 53 -4.96 0.06 13.40
C ASN A 53 -6.11 0.33 12.41
N THR A 54 -6.78 -0.71 11.92
CA THR A 54 -7.92 -0.56 10.98
C THR A 54 -9.18 0.00 11.63
N ASN A 55 -9.35 -0.21 12.93
CA ASN A 55 -10.48 0.32 13.71
C ASN A 55 -10.25 1.78 14.14
N LEU A 56 -9.00 2.18 14.37
CA LEU A 56 -8.62 3.53 14.79
C LEU A 56 -8.49 4.52 13.62
N ALA A 57 -8.15 4.05 12.42
CA ALA A 57 -8.01 4.90 11.25
C ALA A 57 -9.39 5.37 10.75
N GLN A 58 -9.68 6.67 10.85
CA GLN A 58 -10.70 7.30 10.03
C GLN A 58 -10.30 7.09 8.57
N LYS A 59 -10.97 6.16 7.88
CA LYS A 59 -10.56 5.70 6.56
C LYS A 59 -10.85 6.82 5.54
N PRO A 60 -9.85 7.44 4.90
CA PRO A 60 -10.07 7.91 3.53
C PRO A 60 -10.59 6.72 2.73
N GLY A 61 -11.61 6.96 1.89
CA GLY A 61 -12.22 5.92 1.07
C GLY A 61 -11.14 5.12 0.31
N ILE A 62 -11.31 3.80 0.23
CA ILE A 62 -10.41 2.97 -0.57
C ILE A 62 -10.52 3.46 -2.02
N PRO A 63 -9.40 3.81 -2.68
CA PRO A 63 -9.46 4.37 -4.01
C PRO A 63 -9.87 3.28 -5.02
N ASN A 64 -10.52 3.69 -6.11
CA ASN A 64 -11.18 2.78 -7.06
C ASN A 64 -10.24 1.82 -7.82
N HIS A 65 -8.92 1.96 -7.67
CA HIS A 65 -7.92 1.07 -8.26
C HIS A 65 -7.47 -0.05 -7.31
N LEU A 66 -7.91 -0.01 -6.05
CA LEU A 66 -7.62 -1.01 -5.02
C LEU A 66 -8.93 -1.63 -4.52
N ALA A 67 -8.89 -2.91 -4.18
CA ALA A 67 -9.89 -3.52 -3.31
C ALA A 67 -9.24 -3.92 -1.99
N PHE A 68 -10.03 -3.90 -0.92
CA PHE A 68 -9.57 -4.34 0.40
C PHE A 68 -10.70 -5.04 1.15
N GLU A 69 -10.41 -6.25 1.60
CA GLU A 69 -11.27 -7.07 2.44
C GLU A 69 -10.72 -7.10 3.86
N SER A 70 -11.54 -6.62 4.81
CA SER A 70 -11.12 -6.44 6.20
C SER A 70 -11.06 -7.73 7.01
N ILE A 71 -11.76 -8.79 6.60
CA ILE A 71 -11.85 -10.05 7.35
C ILE A 71 -10.54 -10.83 7.23
N GLU A 72 -10.08 -11.02 5.99
CA GLU A 72 -8.85 -11.77 5.71
C GLU A 72 -7.60 -10.88 5.66
N PHE A 73 -7.76 -9.56 5.76
CA PHE A 73 -6.72 -8.59 5.47
C PHE A 73 -6.08 -8.84 4.10
N CYS A 74 -6.95 -9.02 3.12
CA CYS A 74 -6.60 -9.24 1.74
C CYS A 74 -6.84 -7.93 0.97
N GLY A 75 -5.87 -7.53 0.16
CA GLY A 75 -6.01 -6.40 -0.77
C GLY A 75 -5.67 -6.84 -2.18
N SER A 76 -6.31 -6.24 -3.18
CA SER A 76 -6.00 -6.49 -4.59
C SER A 76 -5.74 -5.19 -5.34
N VAL A 77 -4.85 -5.26 -6.32
CA VAL A 77 -4.60 -4.17 -7.28
C VAL A 77 -5.43 -4.42 -8.53
N ASN A 78 -6.49 -3.65 -8.73
CA ASN A 78 -7.46 -3.89 -9.80
C ASN A 78 -7.05 -3.27 -11.13
N ARG A 79 -6.34 -2.13 -11.09
CA ARG A 79 -5.88 -1.40 -12.28
C ARG A 79 -4.72 -0.48 -11.96
N THR A 80 -4.05 0.01 -13.00
CA THR A 80 -3.12 1.14 -12.90
C THR A 80 -3.86 2.40 -12.46
N ILE A 81 -3.16 3.27 -11.73
CA ILE A 81 -3.70 4.52 -11.22
C ILE A 81 -3.67 5.59 -12.32
N ASP A 82 -4.80 6.28 -12.50
CA ASP A 82 -4.87 7.49 -13.32
C ASP A 82 -4.44 8.70 -12.47
N ARG A 83 -4.01 9.78 -13.13
CA ARG A 83 -3.58 11.02 -12.46
C ARG A 83 -4.64 11.56 -11.51
N GLU A 84 -5.92 11.47 -11.88
CA GLU A 84 -7.06 11.91 -11.06
C GLU A 84 -7.26 11.05 -9.80
N GLY A 85 -6.71 9.84 -9.77
CA GLY A 85 -6.78 8.93 -8.62
C GLY A 85 -5.73 9.22 -7.53
N ILE A 86 -4.84 10.18 -7.75
CA ILE A 86 -3.76 10.55 -6.83
C ILE A 86 -4.27 11.63 -5.87
N ASP A 87 -4.40 11.28 -4.58
CA ASP A 87 -4.81 12.22 -3.51
C ASP A 87 -3.64 13.06 -2.98
N LEU A 88 -2.78 13.53 -3.88
CA LEU A 88 -1.63 14.38 -3.55
C LEU A 88 -1.71 15.64 -4.41
N LYS A 89 -1.87 16.79 -3.75
CA LYS A 89 -1.85 18.10 -4.42
C LYS A 89 -0.42 18.47 -4.79
N ILE A 90 0.02 18.05 -5.97
CA ILE A 90 1.35 18.34 -6.52
C ILE A 90 1.25 18.81 -7.97
N ASN A 91 2.17 19.67 -8.40
CA ASN A 91 2.36 20.02 -9.80
C ASN A 91 3.64 19.34 -10.32
N GLU A 92 3.48 18.25 -11.06
CA GLU A 92 4.59 17.46 -11.59
C GLU A 92 5.40 18.22 -12.64
N LEU A 93 4.83 19.26 -13.28
CA LEU A 93 5.58 20.09 -14.23
C LEU A 93 6.78 20.78 -13.56
N LEU A 94 6.62 21.21 -12.29
CA LEU A 94 7.72 21.79 -11.51
C LEU A 94 8.82 20.75 -11.22
N VAL A 95 8.44 19.49 -11.04
CA VAL A 95 9.40 18.38 -10.85
C VAL A 95 10.16 18.13 -12.14
N VAL A 96 9.47 18.09 -13.29
CA VAL A 96 10.10 17.94 -14.62
C VAL A 96 11.06 19.10 -14.90
N GLU A 97 10.64 20.34 -14.64
CA GLU A 97 11.48 21.52 -14.82
C GLU A 97 12.76 21.43 -13.97
N TYR A 98 12.62 21.04 -12.69
CA TYR A 98 13.76 20.87 -11.78
C TYR A 98 14.79 19.87 -12.31
N TYR A 99 14.35 18.70 -12.79
CA TYR A 99 15.25 17.67 -13.31
C TYR A 99 15.78 17.93 -14.71
N SER A 100 15.16 18.82 -15.50
CA SER A 100 15.64 19.17 -16.85
C SER A 100 17.03 19.84 -16.85
N ARG A 101 17.45 20.39 -15.71
CA ARG A 101 18.76 21.03 -15.51
C ARG A 101 19.87 20.06 -15.05
N GLN A 102 19.51 18.80 -14.76
CA GLN A 102 20.45 17.77 -14.32
C GLN A 102 20.98 16.89 -15.46
N VAL A 103 20.62 17.23 -16.70
CA VAL A 103 21.18 16.68 -17.95
C VAL A 103 22.18 17.68 -18.51
#